data_AF-A5W5W3-F1
#
_entry.id   AF-A5W5W3-F1
#
_cell.length_a   1.000
_cell.length_b   1.000
_cell.length_c   1.000
_cell.angle_alpha   90.00
_cell.angle_beta   90.00
_cell.angle_gamma   90.00
#
_symmetry.space_group_name_H-M   'P 1'
#
loop_
_entity.id
_entity.type
_entity.pdbx_description
1 polymer ?
#
loop_
_entity_poly.entity_id
_entity_poly.type
_entity_poly.pdbx_seq_one_letter_code
_entity_poly.pdbx_strand_id
1 'polypeptide(L)'
;MKSAEAAKEASRVLGSQAELARRLNVAAPTVNQWCSGERTVPAKRALQIEALTNGAVNRADLCPSFPWNQIDSNPTHALSAA
;
A
#
# COMPACT_ATOMS: atom_id res chain seq x y z
N MET A 1 -9.90 -9.17 2.61
CA MET A 1 -8.81 -10.03 3.14
C MET A 1 -8.05 -9.23 4.19
N LYS A 2 -7.37 -9.87 5.16
CA LYS A 2 -6.66 -9.14 6.22
C LYS A 2 -5.48 -8.40 5.60
N SER A 3 -5.33 -7.10 5.87
CA SER A 3 -4.25 -6.25 5.32
C SER A 3 -2.84 -6.83 5.54
N ALA A 4 -2.69 -7.62 6.61
CA ALA A 4 -1.50 -8.38 6.93
C ALA A 4 -1.13 -9.44 5.88
N GLU A 5 -2.11 -10.15 5.33
CA GLU A 5 -1.89 -11.16 4.28
C GLU A 5 -1.45 -10.50 2.98
N ALA A 6 -2.02 -9.35 2.63
CA ALA A 6 -1.59 -8.57 1.47
C ALA A 6 -0.12 -8.12 1.60
N ALA A 7 0.31 -7.71 2.80
CA ALA A 7 1.71 -7.34 3.06
C ALA A 7 2.67 -8.55 2.99
N LYS A 8 2.22 -9.74 3.45
CA LYS A 8 2.99 -10.99 3.31
C LYS A 8 3.13 -11.39 1.85
N GLU A 9 2.04 -11.32 1.10
CA GLU A 9 2.03 -11.66 -0.32
C GLU A 9 2.94 -10.72 -1.11
N ALA A 10 2.88 -9.41 -0.83
CA ALA A 10 3.80 -8.45 -1.44
C ALA A 10 5.27 -8.81 -1.15
N SER A 11 5.57 -9.18 0.09
CA SER A 11 6.92 -9.64 0.47
C SER A 11 7.33 -10.91 -0.27
N ARG A 12 6.40 -11.84 -0.51
CA ARG A 12 6.63 -13.07 -1.27
C ARG A 12 6.91 -12.78 -2.75
N VAL A 13 6.14 -11.89 -3.36
CA VAL A 13 6.32 -11.44 -4.76
C VAL A 13 7.67 -10.75 -4.95
N LEU A 14 8.08 -9.91 -4.00
CA LEU A 14 9.38 -9.24 -3.99
C LEU A 14 10.54 -10.14 -3.54
N GLY A 15 10.25 -11.36 -3.09
CA GLY A 15 11.22 -12.36 -2.64
C GLY A 15 11.40 -12.40 -1.12
N SER A 16 11.39 -11.28 -0.41
CA SER A 16 11.42 -11.26 1.06
C SER A 16 10.88 -9.97 1.69
N GLN A 17 10.55 -10.03 2.99
CA GLN A 17 10.21 -8.84 3.80
C GLN A 17 11.36 -7.82 3.87
N ALA A 18 12.61 -8.30 3.85
CA ALA A 18 13.79 -7.44 3.87
C ALA A 18 13.97 -6.69 2.55
N GLU A 19 13.73 -7.35 1.41
CA GLU A 19 13.75 -6.69 0.10
C GLU A 19 12.62 -5.66 0.00
N LEU A 20 11.42 -6.00 0.46
CA LEU A 20 10.31 -5.04 0.53
C LEU A 20 10.69 -3.81 1.37
N ALA A 21 11.33 -4.01 2.53
CA ALA A 21 11.81 -2.92 3.39
C ALA A 21 12.85 -2.04 2.69
N ARG A 22 13.81 -2.66 1.99
CA ARG A 22 14.84 -1.95 1.20
C ARG A 22 14.24 -1.13 0.07
N ARG A 23 13.36 -1.72 -0.73
CA ARG A 23 12.67 -1.05 -1.85
C ARG A 23 11.82 0.14 -1.39
N LEU A 24 11.17 0.01 -0.24
CA LEU A 24 10.37 1.08 0.35
C LEU A 24 11.19 2.07 1.18
N ASN A 25 12.49 1.83 1.38
CA ASN A 25 13.37 2.56 2.28
C ASN A 25 12.75 2.74 3.68
N VAL A 26 12.29 1.62 4.26
CA VAL A 26 11.74 1.53 5.61
C VAL A 26 12.53 0.52 6.44
N ALA A 27 12.41 0.60 7.77
CA ALA A 27 13.00 -0.40 8.65
C ALA A 27 12.27 -1.75 8.51
N ALA A 28 13.02 -2.86 8.56
CA ALA A 28 12.47 -4.22 8.60
C ALA A 28 11.36 -4.43 9.67
N PRO A 29 11.47 -3.92 10.91
CA PRO A 29 10.38 -4.03 11.89
C PRO A 29 9.08 -3.37 11.43
N THR A 30 9.12 -2.32 10.62
CA THR A 30 7.92 -1.69 10.06
C THR A 30 7.17 -2.67 9.14
N VAL A 31 7.89 -3.40 8.29
CA VAL A 31 7.29 -4.44 7.43
C VAL A 31 6.76 -5.59 8.28
N ASN A 32 7.49 -5.98 9.33
CA ASN A 32 7.02 -7.01 10.25
C ASN A 32 5.69 -6.61 10.94
N GLN A 33 5.55 -5.38 11.42
CA GLN A 33 4.30 -4.88 12.00
C GLN A 33 3.14 -4.94 11.01
N TRP A 34 3.40 -4.68 9.72
CA TRP A 34 2.38 -4.84 8.67
C TRP A 34 1.98 -6.29 8.48
N CYS A 35 2.95 -7.20 8.35
CA CYS A 35 2.70 -8.63 8.16
C CYS A 35 2.09 -9.31 9.40
N SER A 36 2.35 -8.80 10.60
CA SER A 36 1.76 -9.28 11.85
C SER A 36 0.36 -8.71 12.09
N GLY A 37 -0.04 -7.68 11.34
CA GLY A 37 -1.33 -7.00 11.50
C GLY A 37 -1.38 -6.05 12.71
N GLU A 38 -0.25 -5.84 13.39
CA GLU A 38 -0.11 -4.86 14.46
C GLU A 38 -0.33 -3.43 13.93
N ARG A 39 0.07 -3.19 12.69
CA ARG A 39 -0.12 -1.89 12.01
C ARG A 39 -0.62 -2.08 10.59
N THR A 40 -1.62 -1.31 10.20
CA THR A 40 -2.07 -1.26 8.80
C THR A 40 -1.06 -0.51 7.92
N VAL A 41 -0.93 -0.94 6.67
CA VAL A 41 -0.08 -0.25 5.68
C VAL A 41 -0.68 1.12 5.38
N PRO A 42 0.09 2.23 5.49
CA PRO A 42 -0.40 3.55 5.12
C PRO A 42 -0.66 3.66 3.62
N ALA A 43 -1.64 4.48 3.19
CA ALA A 43 -2.00 4.65 1.78
C ALA A 43 -0.79 4.98 0.88
N LYS A 44 0.08 5.91 1.29
CA LYS A 44 1.31 6.24 0.53
C LYS A 44 2.20 5.01 0.27
N ARG A 45 2.29 4.08 1.23
CA ARG A 45 3.08 2.85 1.09
C ARG A 45 2.33 1.79 0.31
N ALA A 46 1.02 1.70 0.46
CA ALA A 46 0.18 0.77 -0.31
C ALA A 46 0.32 1.01 -1.83
N LEU A 47 0.35 2.27 -2.28
CA LEU A 47 0.63 2.62 -3.69
C LEU A 47 2.02 2.17 -4.15
N GLN A 48 3.04 2.38 -3.31
CA GLN A 48 4.40 1.96 -3.64
C GLN A 48 4.51 0.43 -3.73
N ILE A 49 3.84 -0.29 -2.83
CA ILE A 49 3.83 -1.76 -2.82
C ILE A 49 3.12 -2.30 -4.06
N GLU A 50 1.96 -1.76 -4.41
CA GLU A 50 1.23 -2.13 -5.62
C GLU A 50 2.08 -1.93 -6.88
N ALA A 51 2.78 -0.79 -6.98
CA ALA A 51 3.71 -0.52 -8.07
C ALA A 51 4.91 -1.50 -8.08
N LEU A 52 5.51 -1.77 -6.92
CA LEU A 52 6.64 -2.70 -6.78
C LEU A 52 6.27 -4.15 -7.07
N THR A 53 5.03 -4.53 -6.78
CA THR A 53 4.48 -5.87 -7.03
C THR A 53 3.81 -5.98 -8.40
N ASN A 54 3.90 -4.93 -9.22
CA ASN A 54 3.36 -4.87 -10.57
C ASN A 54 1.86 -5.22 -10.65
N GLY A 55 1.09 -4.83 -9.62
CA GLY A 55 -0.33 -5.11 -9.49
C GLY A 55 -0.71 -6.47 -8.89
N ALA A 56 0.26 -7.28 -8.45
CA ALA A 56 -0.05 -8.55 -7.77
C ALA A 56 -0.77 -8.36 -6.43
N VAL A 57 -0.55 -7.23 -5.76
CA VAL A 57 -1.26 -6.85 -4.53
C VAL A 57 -1.91 -5.49 -4.70
N ASN A 58 -3.21 -5.42 -4.42
CA ASN A 58 -4.00 -4.21 -4.58
C ASN A 58 -3.82 -3.27 -3.38
N ARG A 59 -3.71 -1.96 -3.64
CA ARG A 59 -3.62 -0.93 -2.60
C ARG A 59 -4.82 -0.91 -1.64
N ALA A 60 -6.01 -1.27 -2.14
CA ALA A 60 -7.24 -1.37 -1.36
C ALA A 60 -7.19 -2.51 -0.33
N ASP A 61 -6.53 -3.63 -0.63
CA ASP A 61 -6.34 -4.73 0.31
C ASP A 61 -5.28 -4.39 1.37
N LEU A 62 -4.24 -3.66 1.00
CA LEU A 62 -3.19 -3.19 1.91
C LEU A 62 -3.69 -2.12 2.88
N CYS A 63 -4.53 -1.20 2.40
CA CYS A 63 -5.07 -0.10 3.18
C CYS A 63 -6.59 0.04 2.96
N PRO A 64 -7.40 -0.83 3.58
CA PRO A 64 -8.86 -0.79 3.41
C PRO A 64 -9.50 0.42 4.11
N SER A 65 -8.82 1.01 5.10
CA SER A 65 -9.31 2.18 5.83
C SER A 65 -9.21 3.49 5.03
N PHE A 66 -8.51 3.48 3.89
CA PHE A 66 -8.33 4.68 3.08
C PHE A 66 -9.35 4.73 1.92
N PRO A 67 -10.04 5.86 1.70
CA PRO A 67 -11.07 5.98 0.66
C PRO A 67 -10.43 6.16 -0.74
N TRP A 68 -9.91 5.07 -1.32
CA TRP A 68 -9.28 5.06 -2.64
C TRP A 68 -10.17 5.60 -3.77
N ASN A 69 -11.47 5.38 -3.68
CA ASN A 69 -12.45 5.81 -4.69
C ASN A 69 -12.60 7.34 -4.78
N GLN A 70 -12.19 8.09 -3.74
CA GLN A 70 -12.26 9.57 -3.75
C GLN A 70 -11.04 10.23 -4.38
N ILE A 71 -9.91 9.51 -4.53
CA ILE A 71 -8.68 10.07 -5.09
C ILE A 71 -8.67 10.00 -6.63
N ASP A 72 -9.30 8.97 -7.18
CA ASP A 72 -9.45 8.77 -8.63
C ASP A 72 -10.44 9.78 -9.25
N SER A 73 -11.48 10.13 -8.49
CA SER A 73 -12.52 11.07 -8.90
C SER A 73 -12.21 12.51 -8.47
N ASN A 74 -11.17 13.12 -9.03
CA ASN A 74 -11.13 14.58 -9.13
C ASN A 74 -10.87 14.99 -10.59
N PRO A 75 -11.92 15.06 -11.44
CA PRO A 75 -11.88 16.08 -12.47
C PRO A 75 -11.87 17.40 -11.70
N THR A 76 -10.70 18.04 -11.70
CA THR A 76 -10.50 19.47 -11.49
C THR A 76 -11.84 20.20 -11.43
N HIS A 77 -12.22 20.71 -10.25
CA HIS A 77 -13.22 21.76 -10.14
C HIS A 77 -12.82 22.84 -11.16
N ALA A 78 -13.47 22.79 -12.33
CA ALA A 78 -13.28 23.75 -13.38
C ALA A 78 -13.72 25.10 -12.80
N LEU A 79 -12.87 26.10 -13.01
CA LEU A 79 -13.12 27.49 -12.67
C LEU A 79 -14.57 27.88 -12.96
N SER A 80 -15.29 28.32 -11.94
CA SER A 80 -16.40 29.24 -12.14
C SER A 80 -16.05 30.53 -11.41
N ALA A 81 -15.38 31.42 -12.15
CA ALA A 81 -15.34 32.83 -11.83
C ALA A 81 -16.74 33.42 -12.09
N ALA A 82 -17.27 34.15 -11.12
CA ALA A 82 -18.41 35.05 -11.25
C ALA A 82 -18.10 36.31 -10.45
#